data_AF-A0AAD0YQQ2-F1
#
_entry.id   AF-A0AAD0YQQ2-F1
#
_cell.length_a   1.000
_cell.length_b   1.000
_cell.length_c   1.000
_cell.angle_alpha   90.00
_cell.angle_beta   90.00
_cell.angle_gamma   90.00
#
_symmetry.space_group_name_H-M   'P 1'
#
loop_
_entity.id
_entity.type
_entity.pdbx_description
1 polymer ?
#
loop_
_entity_poly.entity_id
_entity_poly.type
_entity_poly.pdbx_seq_one_letter_code
_entity_poly.pdbx_strand_id
1 'polypeptide(L)'
;MKYKYLVYIPLLTIVSCNKSEQKEKTSNPVIPKESVTMASEKSQGEKEISWKGFLDGKTPVFMHYQIDGNVIVGEITYLNTKSKLPITLVGTIDNDHNYRILEFEKSGNITGVITGKPTESGFKGSWFSPKTRKELTLSLMKKDTALVSKRIETNVEDLFGRYHYQYSEAGYQGDLEIKRLPDSKAVFGITSVTGEPARNLAQINDDTISLKTTNFTYKLADADDCEFRVRFYKGFAVVQYTQGVCSGQFGLNATIEGIYLKTK
;
A
#
# COMPACT_ATOMS: atom_id res chain seq x y z
N MET A 1 38.83 10.79 46.89
CA MET A 1 39.02 12.23 47.18
C MET A 1 38.70 13.00 45.90
N LYS A 2 37.79 13.99 45.91
CA LYS A 2 37.28 14.74 44.71
C LYS A 2 36.51 13.83 43.71
N TYR A 3 35.56 14.25 42.86
CA TYR A 3 34.61 15.39 42.73
C TYR A 3 33.62 14.96 41.60
N LYS A 4 32.37 15.44 41.43
CA LYS A 4 31.47 16.39 42.13
C LYS A 4 30.02 16.07 41.69
N TYR A 5 28.98 16.40 42.48
CA TYR A 5 27.59 16.44 41.96
C TYR A 5 27.33 17.78 41.25
N LEU A 6 26.57 17.75 40.15
CA LEU A 6 26.19 18.93 39.38
C LEU A 6 24.70 18.83 39.02
N VAL A 7 23.88 19.56 39.78
CA VAL A 7 22.43 19.67 39.60
C VAL A 7 22.15 20.89 38.71
N TYR A 8 21.38 20.71 37.64
CA TYR A 8 20.87 21.82 36.83
C TYR A 8 19.38 22.03 37.08
N ILE A 9 19.02 23.27 37.42
CA ILE A 9 17.65 23.75 37.59
C ILE A 9 17.34 24.65 36.38
N PRO A 10 16.25 24.42 35.62
CA PRO A 10 15.76 25.39 34.64
C PRO A 10 14.94 26.49 35.31
N LEU A 11 15.20 27.75 34.95
CA LEU A 11 14.48 28.92 35.44
C LEU A 11 13.04 28.99 34.90
N LEU A 12 12.09 29.36 35.77
CA LEU A 12 10.84 29.97 35.32
C LEU A 12 11.10 31.41 34.86
N THR A 13 10.58 31.77 33.69
CA THR A 13 10.52 33.15 33.20
C THR A 13 9.19 33.78 33.60
N ILE A 14 9.26 34.91 34.30
CA ILE A 14 8.09 35.74 34.62
C ILE A 14 8.33 37.11 33.96
N VAL A 15 7.54 37.45 32.96
CA VAL A 15 7.47 38.82 32.40
C VAL A 15 6.06 39.33 32.65
N SER A 16 5.95 40.45 33.35
CA SER A 16 4.68 41.03 33.84
C SER A 16 4.72 42.55 33.79
N CYS A 17 3.56 43.17 33.55
CA CYS A 17 3.30 44.63 33.59
C CYS A 17 4.02 45.46 32.48
N ASN A 18 3.56 46.61 31.97
CA ASN A 18 2.31 47.41 32.06
C ASN A 18 2.33 48.47 30.89
N LYS A 19 1.33 49.30 30.55
CA LYS A 19 -0.01 49.65 31.10
C LYS A 19 -0.91 50.26 30.00
N SER A 20 -2.23 50.25 30.21
CA SER A 20 -3.21 51.35 29.96
C SER A 20 -3.12 52.27 28.72
N GLU A 21 -4.22 52.33 27.95
CA GLU A 21 -5.02 53.56 27.84
C GLU A 21 -6.52 53.27 27.58
N GLN A 22 -7.42 54.05 28.21
CA GLN A 22 -8.88 53.96 28.06
C GLN A 22 -9.42 55.15 27.26
N LYS A 23 -10.43 54.91 26.40
CA LYS A 23 -11.61 55.79 26.31
C LYS A 23 -12.80 55.09 25.63
N GLU A 24 -13.96 55.18 26.29
CA GLU A 24 -15.26 54.64 25.86
C GLU A 24 -15.96 55.51 24.79
N LYS A 25 -16.81 54.88 23.96
CA LYS A 25 -18.06 55.46 23.42
C LYS A 25 -19.00 54.41 22.77
N THR A 26 -19.91 53.90 23.59
CA THR A 26 -21.36 53.67 23.37
C THR A 26 -21.93 52.96 22.11
N SER A 27 -22.83 51.99 22.38
CA SER A 27 -24.02 51.51 21.63
C SER A 27 -23.91 50.68 20.32
N ASN A 28 -24.10 49.35 20.49
CA ASN A 28 -25.06 48.39 19.86
C ASN A 28 -25.53 48.51 18.38
N PRO A 29 -25.97 47.40 17.72
CA PRO A 29 -26.12 46.02 18.21
C PRO A 29 -25.35 44.95 17.40
N VAL A 30 -25.24 43.74 17.98
CA VAL A 30 -24.62 42.56 17.35
C VAL A 30 -25.57 41.90 16.34
N ILE A 31 -25.12 41.74 15.10
CA ILE A 31 -25.72 40.80 14.14
C ILE A 31 -25.01 39.44 14.31
N PRO A 32 -25.73 38.34 14.59
CA PRO A 32 -25.13 37.01 14.61
C PRO A 32 -24.66 36.65 13.21
N LYS A 33 -23.34 36.50 13.03
CA LYS A 33 -22.78 35.95 11.79
C LYS A 33 -23.14 34.47 11.76
N GLU A 34 -23.94 34.06 10.78
CA GLU A 34 -24.26 32.65 10.57
C GLU A 34 -22.97 31.84 10.48
N SER A 35 -22.80 30.88 11.40
CA SER A 35 -21.76 29.87 11.26
C SER A 35 -22.11 28.98 10.08
N VAL A 36 -21.61 29.35 8.89
CA VAL A 36 -21.57 28.46 7.74
C VAL A 36 -20.86 27.20 8.19
N THR A 37 -21.65 26.16 8.43
CA THR A 37 -21.14 24.83 8.69
C THR A 37 -20.45 24.42 7.40
N MET A 38 -19.12 24.43 7.42
CA MET A 38 -18.29 23.89 6.35
C MET A 38 -18.62 22.40 6.26
N ALA A 39 -19.63 22.07 5.46
CA ALA A 39 -19.91 20.70 5.08
C ALA A 39 -18.61 20.18 4.45
N SER A 40 -17.99 19.20 5.10
CA SER A 40 -16.75 18.60 4.61
C SER A 40 -16.97 18.19 3.17
N GLU A 41 -16.34 18.91 2.24
CA GLU A 41 -16.35 18.54 0.84
C GLU A 41 -15.84 17.09 0.77
N LYS A 42 -16.62 16.20 0.14
CA LYS A 42 -16.10 14.90 -0.25
C LYS A 42 -14.89 15.19 -1.12
N SER A 43 -13.74 14.60 -0.78
CA SER A 43 -12.49 14.89 -1.47
C SER A 43 -12.67 14.82 -2.98
N GLN A 44 -12.13 15.82 -3.67
CA GLN A 44 -11.87 15.73 -5.10
C GLN A 44 -11.10 14.42 -5.33
N GLY A 45 -11.62 13.55 -6.20
CA GLY A 45 -11.04 12.22 -6.41
C GLY A 45 -9.56 12.32 -6.72
N GLU A 46 -8.75 11.47 -6.07
CA GLU A 46 -7.29 11.50 -6.19
C GLU A 46 -6.88 11.49 -7.66
N LYS A 47 -6.03 12.45 -8.06
CA LYS A 47 -5.72 12.69 -9.47
C LYS A 47 -4.93 11.52 -10.05
N GLU A 48 -5.55 10.80 -10.97
CA GLU A 48 -4.96 9.63 -11.60
C GLU A 48 -3.68 9.99 -12.39
N ILE A 49 -2.63 9.20 -12.20
CA ILE A 49 -1.36 9.35 -12.91
C ILE A 49 -1.42 8.46 -14.15
N SER A 50 -1.41 9.07 -15.33
CA SER A 50 -1.52 8.38 -16.63
C SER A 50 -0.22 8.48 -17.44
N TRP A 51 0.15 7.37 -18.08
CA TRP A 51 1.37 7.17 -18.86
C TRP A 51 1.06 6.51 -20.20
N LYS A 52 1.76 6.93 -21.26
CA LYS A 52 1.68 6.28 -22.58
C LYS A 52 3.04 6.18 -23.22
N GLY A 53 3.33 5.04 -23.85
CA GLY A 53 4.59 4.84 -24.54
C GLY A 53 4.74 3.41 -25.03
N PHE A 54 5.95 2.85 -24.91
CA PHE A 54 6.30 1.57 -25.50
C PHE A 54 7.06 0.67 -24.53
N LEU A 55 6.83 -0.62 -24.72
CA LEU A 55 7.67 -1.70 -24.23
C LEU A 55 8.53 -2.25 -25.38
N ASP A 56 9.83 -2.43 -25.16
CA ASP A 56 10.83 -2.81 -26.18
C ASP A 56 10.88 -1.85 -27.40
N GLY A 57 10.42 -0.61 -27.23
CA GLY A 57 10.24 0.35 -28.33
C GLY A 57 9.20 -0.05 -29.39
N LYS A 58 8.49 -1.17 -29.23
CA LYS A 58 7.64 -1.79 -30.26
C LYS A 58 6.19 -1.98 -29.82
N THR A 59 5.97 -2.42 -28.58
CA THR A 59 4.64 -2.75 -28.07
C THR A 59 4.04 -1.51 -27.40
N PRO A 60 3.04 -0.84 -28.00
CA PRO A 60 2.44 0.35 -27.42
C PRO A 60 1.61 0.00 -26.19
N VAL A 61 1.83 0.71 -25.10
CA VAL A 61 1.12 0.52 -23.83
C VAL A 61 0.54 1.83 -23.30
N PHE A 62 -0.58 1.71 -22.60
CA PHE A 62 -1.16 2.76 -21.76
C PHE A 62 -1.23 2.22 -20.33
N MET A 63 -0.78 2.99 -19.35
CA MET A 63 -0.74 2.60 -17.94
C MET A 63 -1.25 3.76 -17.10
N HIS A 64 -2.14 3.50 -16.15
CA HIS A 64 -2.66 4.51 -15.24
C HIS A 64 -2.81 3.95 -13.83
N TYR A 65 -2.58 4.77 -12.81
CA TYR A 65 -2.69 4.38 -11.41
C TYR A 65 -2.89 5.57 -10.47
N GLN A 66 -3.33 5.29 -9.24
CA GLN A 66 -3.27 6.18 -8.08
C GLN A 66 -2.31 5.61 -7.02
N ILE A 67 -2.04 6.38 -5.96
CA ILE A 67 -1.09 6.04 -4.89
C ILE A 67 -1.74 6.31 -3.52
N ASP A 68 -1.87 5.28 -2.69
CA ASP A 68 -2.23 5.37 -1.26
C ASP A 68 -1.00 5.06 -0.41
N GLY A 69 -0.38 6.10 0.14
CA GLY A 69 0.88 5.98 0.88
C GLY A 69 2.01 5.45 0.00
N ASN A 70 2.42 4.20 0.25
CA ASN A 70 3.41 3.48 -0.56
C ASN A 70 2.80 2.43 -1.49
N VAL A 71 1.47 2.30 -1.57
CA VAL A 71 0.79 1.31 -2.42
C VAL A 71 0.31 1.96 -3.72
N ILE A 72 0.61 1.32 -4.84
CA ILE A 72 0.20 1.71 -6.19
C ILE A 72 -0.96 0.81 -6.61
N VAL A 73 -2.04 1.39 -7.14
CA VAL A 73 -3.17 0.62 -7.70
C VAL A 73 -3.60 1.22 -9.02
N GLY A 74 -3.72 0.39 -10.06
CA GLY A 74 -4.04 0.86 -11.39
C GLY A 74 -4.25 -0.26 -12.41
N GLU A 75 -4.09 0.07 -13.70
CA GLU A 75 -4.26 -0.85 -14.81
C GLU A 75 -3.23 -0.58 -15.93
N ILE A 76 -2.82 -1.63 -16.65
CA ILE A 76 -2.05 -1.55 -17.91
C ILE A 76 -2.87 -2.10 -19.06
N THR A 77 -2.80 -1.45 -20.22
CA THR A 77 -3.47 -1.87 -21.46
C THR A 77 -2.46 -1.96 -22.60
N TYR A 78 -2.34 -3.14 -23.19
CA TYR A 78 -1.54 -3.40 -24.39
C TYR A 78 -2.32 -3.01 -25.65
N LEU A 79 -1.97 -1.87 -26.24
CA LEU A 79 -2.77 -1.17 -27.25
C LEU A 79 -2.75 -1.82 -28.64
N ASN A 80 -1.83 -2.75 -28.89
CA ASN A 80 -1.73 -3.54 -30.11
C ASN A 80 -2.52 -4.87 -30.06
N THR A 81 -3.11 -5.22 -28.91
CA THR A 81 -3.98 -6.39 -28.80
C THR A 81 -5.35 -6.11 -29.44
N LYS A 82 -6.07 -7.16 -29.87
CA LYS A 82 -7.41 -7.01 -30.46
C LYS A 82 -8.44 -6.51 -29.45
N SER A 83 -8.40 -7.04 -28.23
CA SER A 83 -9.40 -6.78 -27.19
C SER A 83 -9.05 -5.58 -26.28
N LYS A 84 -7.78 -5.19 -26.18
CA LYS A 84 -7.30 -4.03 -25.39
C LYS A 84 -7.85 -4.04 -23.95
N LEU A 85 -7.91 -5.21 -23.34
CA LEU A 85 -8.42 -5.35 -21.98
C LEU A 85 -7.40 -4.75 -21.00
N PRO A 86 -7.85 -3.97 -20.01
CA PRO A 86 -6.98 -3.56 -18.91
C PRO A 86 -6.63 -4.78 -18.05
N ILE A 87 -5.37 -4.85 -17.63
CA ILE A 87 -4.83 -5.84 -16.69
C ILE A 87 -4.52 -5.12 -15.39
N THR A 88 -4.92 -5.70 -14.26
CA THR A 88 -4.75 -5.09 -12.94
C THR A 88 -3.28 -4.89 -12.61
N LEU A 89 -2.93 -3.69 -12.16
CA LEU A 89 -1.64 -3.36 -11.57
C LEU A 89 -1.80 -3.12 -10.08
N VAL A 90 -0.99 -3.80 -9.27
CA VAL A 90 -0.81 -3.47 -7.85
C VAL A 90 0.67 -3.49 -7.52
N GLY A 91 1.16 -2.48 -6.81
CA GLY A 91 2.60 -2.33 -6.55
C GLY A 91 2.91 -1.63 -5.25
N THR A 92 4.20 -1.52 -4.97
CA THR A 92 4.74 -0.73 -3.85
C THR A 92 5.82 0.23 -4.32
N ILE A 93 5.98 1.31 -3.56
CA ILE A 93 7.09 2.27 -3.66
C ILE A 93 8.06 1.94 -2.52
N ASP A 94 9.34 1.74 -2.83
CA ASP A 94 10.39 1.54 -1.83
C ASP A 94 10.91 2.88 -1.25
N ASN A 95 11.79 2.80 -0.24
CA ASN A 95 12.36 3.99 0.41
C ASN A 95 13.19 4.87 -0.55
N ASP A 96 13.81 4.26 -1.57
CA ASP A 96 14.55 4.95 -2.63
C ASP A 96 13.64 5.50 -3.73
N HIS A 97 12.33 5.42 -3.55
CA HIS A 97 11.29 5.84 -4.48
C HIS A 97 11.30 5.07 -5.81
N ASN A 98 11.86 3.86 -5.84
CA ASN A 98 11.67 2.94 -6.95
C ASN A 98 10.30 2.27 -6.83
N TYR A 99 9.65 2.10 -7.96
CA TYR A 99 8.34 1.49 -8.08
C TYR A 99 8.56 0.03 -8.41
N ARG A 100 7.86 -0.87 -7.72
CA ARG A 100 7.78 -2.29 -8.06
C ARG A 100 6.30 -2.67 -8.18
N ILE A 101 5.83 -2.79 -9.42
CA ILE A 101 4.43 -3.01 -9.76
C ILE A 101 4.25 -4.40 -10.36
N LEU A 102 3.21 -5.10 -9.94
CA LEU A 102 2.85 -6.44 -10.37
C LEU A 102 1.64 -6.37 -11.30
N GLU A 103 1.75 -7.01 -12.46
CA GLU A 103 0.68 -7.21 -13.42
C GLU A 103 -0.03 -8.53 -13.10
N PHE A 104 -1.30 -8.44 -12.70
CA PHE A 104 -2.09 -9.54 -12.14
C PHE A 104 -3.19 -10.01 -13.10
N GLU A 105 -3.22 -11.33 -13.34
CA GLU A 105 -4.40 -12.03 -13.81
C GLU A 105 -5.42 -12.22 -12.68
N LYS A 106 -6.71 -12.43 -13.03
CA LYS A 106 -7.80 -12.66 -12.06
C LYS A 106 -7.60 -13.87 -11.15
N SER A 107 -6.69 -14.77 -11.51
CA SER A 107 -6.27 -15.94 -10.73
C SER A 107 -5.30 -15.61 -9.58
N GLY A 108 -4.77 -14.38 -9.52
CA GLY A 108 -3.62 -14.02 -8.68
C GLY A 108 -2.26 -14.36 -9.31
N ASN A 109 -2.24 -14.99 -10.50
CA ASN A 109 -1.00 -15.18 -11.24
C ASN A 109 -0.44 -13.84 -11.74
N ILE A 110 0.88 -13.67 -11.63
CA ILE A 110 1.63 -12.47 -11.98
C ILE A 110 2.30 -12.72 -13.33
N THR A 111 1.83 -12.03 -14.37
CA THR A 111 2.32 -12.16 -15.75
C THR A 111 3.50 -11.25 -16.05
N GLY A 112 3.63 -10.15 -15.32
CA GLY A 112 4.66 -9.13 -15.48
C GLY A 112 5.04 -8.46 -14.16
N VAL A 113 6.30 -8.05 -14.07
CA VAL A 113 6.84 -7.22 -12.97
C VAL A 113 7.44 -5.98 -13.60
N ILE A 114 6.86 -4.81 -13.31
CA ILE A 114 7.37 -3.51 -13.75
C ILE A 114 8.23 -2.92 -12.64
N THR A 115 9.44 -2.49 -12.98
CA THR A 115 10.34 -1.77 -12.08
C THR A 115 10.81 -0.46 -12.71
N GLY A 116 11.10 0.55 -11.89
CA GLY A 116 11.74 1.80 -12.35
C GLY A 116 11.35 2.99 -11.49
N LYS A 117 11.70 4.20 -11.94
CA LYS A 117 11.50 5.42 -11.18
C LYS A 117 10.87 6.50 -12.07
N PRO A 118 9.59 6.85 -11.85
CA PRO A 118 8.95 7.91 -12.63
C PRO A 118 9.53 9.29 -12.28
N THR A 119 9.57 10.16 -13.27
CA THR A 119 9.89 11.59 -13.15
C THR A 119 8.64 12.42 -13.47
N GLU A 120 8.73 13.74 -13.41
CA GLU A 120 7.61 14.62 -13.77
C GLU A 120 7.12 14.44 -15.22
N SER A 121 8.00 14.02 -16.14
CA SER A 121 7.75 13.97 -17.58
C SER A 121 7.66 12.55 -18.17
N GLY A 122 8.28 11.55 -17.54
CA GLY A 122 8.31 10.19 -18.07
C GLY A 122 8.56 9.10 -17.03
N PHE A 123 8.25 7.87 -17.39
CA PHE A 123 8.56 6.67 -16.62
C PHE A 123 9.49 5.80 -17.48
N LYS A 124 10.76 5.69 -17.04
CA LYS A 124 11.74 4.74 -17.58
C LYS A 124 11.95 3.61 -16.57
N GLY A 125 12.09 2.40 -17.08
CA GLY A 125 12.18 1.20 -16.25
C GLY A 125 12.31 -0.07 -17.09
N SER A 126 11.99 -1.21 -16.49
CA SER A 126 11.83 -2.48 -17.21
C SER A 126 10.51 -3.16 -16.86
N TRP A 127 10.09 -4.07 -17.74
CA TRP A 127 9.04 -5.05 -17.50
C TRP A 127 9.69 -6.43 -17.63
N PHE A 128 9.45 -7.30 -16.66
CA PHE A 128 10.01 -8.64 -16.59
C PHE A 128 8.90 -9.69 -16.55
N SER A 129 8.96 -10.70 -17.43
CA SER A 129 8.02 -11.83 -17.39
C SER A 129 8.53 -12.93 -16.45
N PRO A 130 7.78 -13.29 -15.38
CA PRO A 130 8.11 -14.45 -14.56
C PRO A 130 8.11 -15.75 -15.37
N LYS A 131 7.21 -15.88 -16.35
CA LYS A 131 7.03 -17.08 -17.18
C LYS A 131 8.18 -17.31 -18.16
N THR A 132 8.54 -16.31 -18.96
CA THR A 132 9.56 -16.48 -20.01
C THR A 132 10.95 -15.98 -19.60
N ARG A 133 11.11 -15.48 -18.36
CA ARG A 133 12.32 -14.83 -17.84
C ARG A 133 12.83 -13.66 -18.70
N LYS A 134 11.98 -13.12 -19.59
CA LYS A 134 12.34 -12.05 -20.52
C LYS A 134 12.20 -10.71 -19.83
N GLU A 135 13.24 -9.90 -19.88
CA GLU A 135 13.21 -8.50 -19.50
C GLU A 135 13.11 -7.61 -20.75
N LEU A 136 12.35 -6.52 -20.65
CA LEU A 136 12.10 -5.57 -21.73
C LEU A 136 12.13 -4.14 -21.20
N THR A 137 12.79 -3.23 -21.91
CA THR A 137 12.84 -1.81 -21.55
C THR A 137 11.46 -1.17 -21.65
N LEU A 138 11.05 -0.47 -20.59
CA LEU A 138 9.83 0.33 -20.51
C LEU A 138 10.19 1.82 -20.67
N SER A 139 9.53 2.50 -21.60
CA SER A 139 9.70 3.94 -21.81
C SER A 139 8.37 4.61 -22.10
N LEU A 140 7.88 5.37 -21.13
CA LEU A 140 6.58 6.05 -21.16
C LEU A 140 6.73 7.55 -20.94
N MET A 141 5.86 8.32 -21.57
CA MET A 141 5.68 9.74 -21.33
C MET A 141 4.41 9.97 -20.51
N LYS A 142 4.41 10.98 -19.64
CA LYS A 142 3.23 11.38 -18.89
C LYS A 142 2.13 11.83 -19.85
N LYS A 143 0.88 11.51 -19.54
CA LYS A 143 -0.27 11.87 -20.38
C LYS A 143 -1.39 12.42 -19.51
N ASP A 144 -1.82 13.65 -19.77
CA ASP A 144 -3.06 14.15 -19.19
C ASP A 144 -4.26 13.40 -19.79
N THR A 145 -5.10 12.90 -18.90
CA THR A 145 -6.36 12.19 -19.19
C THR A 145 -7.44 12.72 -18.25
N ALA A 146 -8.71 12.56 -18.65
CA ALA A 146 -9.86 12.85 -17.80
C ALA A 146 -10.33 11.59 -17.04
N LEU A 147 -9.42 10.63 -16.80
CA LEU A 147 -9.74 9.45 -16.00
C LEU A 147 -9.87 9.85 -14.53
N VAL A 148 -10.85 9.26 -13.86
CA VAL A 148 -11.11 9.44 -12.44
C VAL A 148 -10.77 8.13 -11.76
N SER A 149 -9.84 8.19 -10.81
CA SER A 149 -9.33 7.00 -10.15
C SER A 149 -10.44 6.18 -9.49
N LYS A 150 -10.39 4.86 -9.65
CA LYS A 150 -11.34 3.94 -9.05
C LYS A 150 -11.15 3.91 -7.53
N ARG A 151 -12.24 4.00 -6.76
CA ARG A 151 -12.19 3.87 -5.29
C ARG A 151 -11.54 2.55 -4.86
N ILE A 152 -10.49 2.63 -4.04
CA ILE A 152 -9.69 1.48 -3.57
C ILE A 152 -9.92 1.11 -2.12
N GLU A 153 -10.48 1.99 -1.29
CA GLU A 153 -10.86 1.58 0.06
C GLU A 153 -11.96 0.51 0.01
N THR A 154 -11.87 -0.42 0.95
CA THR A 154 -12.79 -1.54 1.13
C THR A 154 -13.56 -1.39 2.44
N ASN A 155 -14.49 -2.31 2.70
CA ASN A 155 -15.25 -2.38 3.95
C ASN A 155 -14.91 -3.69 4.69
N VAL A 156 -15.15 -3.77 6.00
CA VAL A 156 -14.91 -5.02 6.79
C VAL A 156 -15.68 -6.21 6.20
N GLU A 157 -16.88 -5.97 5.67
CA GLU A 157 -17.73 -6.98 5.06
C GLU A 157 -17.11 -7.62 3.80
N ASP A 158 -16.30 -6.87 3.05
CA ASP A 158 -15.71 -7.28 1.77
C ASP A 158 -14.35 -8.00 1.93
N LEU A 159 -13.83 -8.09 3.15
CA LEU A 159 -12.52 -8.69 3.45
C LEU A 159 -12.54 -10.21 3.38
N PHE A 160 -13.67 -10.84 3.68
CA PHE A 160 -13.73 -12.30 3.83
C PHE A 160 -13.62 -13.00 2.47
N GLY A 161 -12.80 -14.04 2.39
CA GLY A 161 -12.52 -14.74 1.15
C GLY A 161 -11.09 -15.29 1.06
N ARG A 162 -10.64 -15.53 -0.17
CA ARG A 162 -9.28 -16.02 -0.48
C ARG A 162 -8.52 -15.02 -1.32
N TYR A 163 -7.26 -14.84 -0.96
CA TYR A 163 -6.32 -13.98 -1.63
C TYR A 163 -5.09 -14.80 -2.03
N HIS A 164 -4.58 -14.59 -3.24
CA HIS A 164 -3.53 -15.41 -3.83
C HIS A 164 -2.52 -14.55 -4.60
N TYR A 165 -1.27 -14.99 -4.63
CA TYR A 165 -0.30 -14.57 -5.65
C TYR A 165 0.50 -15.77 -6.16
N GLN A 166 0.90 -15.75 -7.42
CA GLN A 166 1.84 -16.73 -7.99
C GLN A 166 2.69 -16.08 -9.10
N TYR A 167 4.01 -16.27 -9.08
CA TYR A 167 4.93 -15.75 -10.10
C TYR A 167 5.14 -16.76 -11.24
N SER A 168 4.09 -17.04 -12.03
CA SER A 168 4.05 -18.16 -12.98
C SER A 168 4.22 -19.54 -12.31
N GLU A 169 4.05 -20.60 -13.09
CA GLU A 169 3.98 -22.01 -12.65
C GLU A 169 5.09 -22.42 -11.64
N ALA A 170 6.36 -22.13 -11.94
CA ALA A 170 7.52 -22.52 -11.12
C ALA A 170 7.95 -21.49 -10.05
N GLY A 171 7.25 -20.35 -9.95
CA GLY A 171 7.66 -19.22 -9.13
C GLY A 171 7.30 -19.33 -7.64
N TYR A 172 7.56 -18.22 -6.94
CA TYR A 172 7.03 -17.99 -5.60
C TYR A 172 5.51 -17.90 -5.67
N GLN A 173 4.82 -18.39 -4.66
CA GLN A 173 3.37 -18.28 -4.54
C GLN A 173 2.96 -18.14 -3.07
N GLY A 174 1.78 -17.59 -2.83
CA GLY A 174 1.23 -17.53 -1.49
C GLY A 174 -0.28 -17.33 -1.47
N ASP A 175 -0.88 -17.84 -0.40
CA ASP A 175 -2.30 -17.82 -0.11
C ASP A 175 -2.54 -17.14 1.25
N LEU A 176 -3.55 -16.28 1.30
CA LEU A 176 -4.12 -15.69 2.51
C LEU A 176 -5.61 -16.01 2.49
N GLU A 177 -6.09 -16.74 3.49
CA GLU A 177 -7.53 -16.98 3.70
C GLU A 177 -7.98 -16.25 4.95
N ILE A 178 -9.14 -15.58 4.89
CA ILE A 178 -9.74 -14.90 6.05
C ILE A 178 -11.25 -15.15 6.10
N LYS A 179 -11.71 -15.69 7.23
CA LYS A 179 -13.06 -16.22 7.47
C LYS A 179 -13.72 -15.42 8.60
N ARG A 180 -15.01 -15.08 8.45
CA ARG A 180 -15.75 -14.33 9.47
C ARG A 180 -16.06 -15.21 10.69
N LEU A 181 -15.92 -14.64 11.87
CA LEU A 181 -16.50 -15.15 13.12
C LEU A 181 -17.51 -14.13 13.70
N PRO A 182 -18.34 -14.52 14.68
CA PRO A 182 -19.14 -13.59 15.47
C PRO A 182 -18.29 -12.52 16.20
N ASP A 183 -18.96 -11.52 16.77
CA ASP A 183 -18.38 -10.53 17.68
C ASP A 183 -17.18 -9.72 17.11
N SER A 184 -17.24 -9.40 15.82
CA SER A 184 -16.18 -8.71 15.07
C SER A 184 -14.81 -9.43 15.15
N LYS A 185 -14.83 -10.76 15.12
CA LYS A 185 -13.63 -11.60 15.00
C LYS A 185 -13.49 -12.18 13.60
N ALA A 186 -12.29 -12.64 13.27
CA ALA A 186 -12.02 -13.42 12.08
C ALA A 186 -10.98 -14.51 12.39
N VAL A 187 -11.06 -15.63 11.67
CA VAL A 187 -9.91 -16.55 11.56
C VAL A 187 -9.15 -16.17 10.30
N PHE A 188 -7.82 -16.09 10.38
CA PHE A 188 -6.97 -15.91 9.21
C PHE A 188 -5.83 -16.92 9.21
N GLY A 189 -5.36 -17.30 8.03
CA GLY A 189 -4.17 -18.12 7.82
C GLY A 189 -3.39 -17.63 6.61
N ILE A 190 -2.06 -17.73 6.65
CA ILE A 190 -1.17 -17.30 5.56
C ILE A 190 -0.18 -18.42 5.26
N THR A 191 0.03 -18.74 3.99
CA THR A 191 1.03 -19.72 3.53
C THR A 191 1.71 -19.18 2.29
N SER A 192 3.04 -19.20 2.26
CA SER A 192 3.84 -18.81 1.09
C SER A 192 4.99 -19.78 0.90
N VAL A 193 5.30 -20.11 -0.36
CA VAL A 193 6.43 -20.95 -0.73
C VAL A 193 7.33 -20.28 -1.77
N THR A 194 8.63 -20.55 -1.67
CA THR A 194 9.61 -20.09 -2.68
C THR A 194 9.43 -20.84 -4.01
N GLY A 195 10.02 -20.30 -5.07
CA GLY A 195 10.09 -20.95 -6.37
C GLY A 195 11.02 -22.17 -6.41
N GLU A 196 11.04 -22.84 -7.55
CA GLU A 196 11.94 -23.96 -7.86
C GLU A 196 13.43 -23.55 -7.92
N PRO A 197 14.38 -24.50 -7.75
CA PRO A 197 14.17 -25.95 -7.59
C PRO A 197 13.89 -26.41 -6.15
N ALA A 198 14.20 -25.59 -5.14
CA ALA A 198 14.03 -25.91 -3.73
C ALA A 198 12.99 -24.98 -3.10
N ARG A 199 11.84 -25.53 -2.70
CA ARG A 199 10.73 -24.78 -2.11
C ARG A 199 10.85 -24.74 -0.59
N ASN A 200 11.08 -23.56 -0.05
CA ASN A 200 11.01 -23.25 1.38
C ASN A 200 9.63 -22.67 1.72
N LEU A 201 9.17 -22.89 2.95
CA LEU A 201 7.82 -22.55 3.42
C LEU A 201 7.87 -21.44 4.48
N ALA A 202 6.95 -20.50 4.38
CA ALA A 202 6.56 -19.56 5.42
C ALA A 202 5.06 -19.75 5.69
N GLN A 203 4.67 -20.05 6.93
CA GLN A 203 3.29 -20.38 7.28
C GLN A 203 2.90 -19.78 8.62
N ILE A 204 1.73 -19.15 8.65
CA ILE A 204 0.96 -18.79 9.84
C ILE A 204 -0.30 -19.66 9.78
N ASN A 205 -0.46 -20.55 10.76
CA ASN A 205 -1.65 -21.40 10.89
C ASN A 205 -2.90 -20.56 11.17
N ASP A 206 -4.09 -21.14 10.93
CA ASP A 206 -5.38 -20.50 11.22
C ASP A 206 -5.42 -20.01 12.69
N ASP A 207 -5.43 -18.69 12.89
CA ASP A 207 -5.52 -18.04 14.20
C ASP A 207 -6.60 -16.94 14.23
N THR A 208 -7.09 -16.61 15.42
CA THR A 208 -8.23 -15.72 15.65
C THR A 208 -7.78 -14.30 15.98
N ILE A 209 -8.23 -13.35 15.16
CA ILE A 209 -8.00 -11.91 15.36
C ILE A 209 -9.30 -11.16 15.68
N SER A 210 -9.17 -10.02 16.34
CA SER A 210 -10.23 -9.00 16.38
C SER A 210 -10.15 -8.14 15.12
N LEU A 211 -11.19 -8.13 14.31
CA LEU A 211 -11.25 -7.44 13.02
C LEU A 211 -12.32 -6.35 13.05
N LYS A 212 -11.94 -5.15 13.51
CA LYS A 212 -12.83 -3.97 13.62
C LYS A 212 -12.65 -2.97 12.47
N THR A 213 -11.57 -3.09 11.71
CA THR A 213 -11.16 -2.19 10.63
C THR A 213 -10.65 -3.00 9.44
N THR A 214 -10.29 -2.34 8.34
CA THR A 214 -9.74 -2.96 7.12
C THR A 214 -8.25 -3.29 7.21
N ASN A 215 -7.71 -3.39 8.43
CA ASN A 215 -6.33 -3.80 8.68
C ASN A 215 -6.22 -4.42 10.07
N PHE A 216 -5.18 -5.23 10.26
CA PHE A 216 -4.77 -5.71 11.59
C PHE A 216 -3.26 -5.83 11.65
N THR A 217 -2.71 -5.73 12.85
CA THR A 217 -1.33 -6.12 13.16
C THR A 217 -1.38 -7.45 13.90
N TYR A 218 -0.50 -8.38 13.55
CA TYR A 218 -0.35 -9.67 14.19
C TYR A 218 1.10 -9.85 14.64
N LYS A 219 1.29 -10.22 15.91
CA LYS A 219 2.58 -10.63 16.47
C LYS A 219 2.52 -12.11 16.80
N LEU A 220 3.51 -12.86 16.32
CA LEU A 220 3.63 -14.29 16.61
C LEU A 220 4.07 -14.49 18.06
N ALA A 221 3.36 -15.33 18.81
CA ALA A 221 3.50 -15.44 20.27
C ALA A 221 4.89 -15.87 20.74
N ASP A 222 5.56 -16.76 19.99
CA ASP A 222 6.85 -17.35 20.34
C ASP A 222 8.05 -16.69 19.61
N ALA A 223 7.87 -15.48 19.09
CA ALA A 223 8.88 -14.78 18.30
C ALA A 223 8.90 -13.27 18.58
N ASP A 224 9.90 -12.83 19.35
CA ASP A 224 9.99 -11.46 19.87
C ASP A 224 9.90 -10.37 18.80
N ASP A 225 10.52 -10.58 17.64
CA ASP A 225 10.59 -9.61 16.54
C ASP A 225 9.66 -9.94 15.35
N CYS A 226 8.84 -10.99 15.42
CA CYS A 226 7.96 -11.38 14.32
C CYS A 226 6.59 -10.72 14.43
N GLU A 227 6.50 -9.48 13.96
CA GLU A 227 5.25 -8.73 13.82
C GLU A 227 5.04 -8.27 12.36
N PHE A 228 3.82 -8.42 11.87
CA PHE A 228 3.41 -7.97 10.55
C PHE A 228 2.03 -7.30 10.56
N ARG A 229 1.79 -6.45 9.57
CA ARG A 229 0.51 -5.81 9.32
C ARG A 229 -0.10 -6.36 8.03
N VAL A 230 -1.39 -6.65 8.07
CA VAL A 230 -2.21 -6.91 6.90
C VAL A 230 -3.11 -5.70 6.68
N ARG A 231 -3.00 -5.04 5.52
CA ARG A 231 -3.88 -3.93 5.10
C ARG A 231 -4.67 -4.38 3.87
N PHE A 232 -5.99 -4.34 3.97
CA PHE A 232 -6.89 -4.72 2.89
C PHE A 232 -7.34 -3.53 2.07
N TYR A 233 -7.50 -3.78 0.78
CA TYR A 233 -8.02 -2.87 -0.22
C TYR A 233 -9.12 -3.58 -1.02
N LYS A 234 -9.78 -2.84 -1.91
CA LYS A 234 -10.82 -3.40 -2.76
C LYS A 234 -10.22 -4.38 -3.77
N GLY A 235 -10.31 -5.67 -3.46
CA GLY A 235 -9.86 -6.76 -4.33
C GLY A 235 -8.42 -7.24 -4.11
N PHE A 236 -7.71 -6.74 -3.09
CA PHE A 236 -6.38 -7.28 -2.71
C PHE A 236 -6.03 -6.99 -1.25
N ALA A 237 -4.99 -7.63 -0.75
CA ALA A 237 -4.40 -7.41 0.57
C ALA A 237 -2.88 -7.20 0.45
N VAL A 238 -2.32 -6.37 1.32
CA VAL A 238 -0.87 -6.16 1.46
C VAL A 238 -0.46 -6.65 2.83
N VAL A 239 0.48 -7.59 2.87
CA VAL A 239 1.12 -8.11 4.08
C VAL A 239 2.54 -7.55 4.11
N GLN A 240 2.93 -6.88 5.20
CA GLN A 240 4.25 -6.26 5.37
C GLN A 240 4.73 -6.45 6.81
N TYR A 241 6.01 -6.74 7.03
CA TYR A 241 6.57 -6.74 8.39
C TYR A 241 6.56 -5.32 8.98
N THR A 242 6.28 -5.20 10.28
CA THR A 242 6.35 -3.90 10.98
C THR A 242 7.74 -3.64 11.56
N GLN A 243 8.50 -4.70 11.83
CA GLN A 243 9.83 -4.66 12.45
C GLN A 243 10.74 -5.67 11.74
N GLY A 244 11.73 -5.19 10.98
CA GLY A 244 12.72 -6.04 10.32
C GLY A 244 12.10 -7.16 9.47
N VAL A 245 12.46 -8.40 9.79
CA VAL A 245 11.87 -9.64 9.22
C VAL A 245 11.76 -10.69 10.33
N CYS A 246 10.82 -11.63 10.20
CA CYS A 246 10.64 -12.79 11.10
C CYS A 246 11.82 -13.79 11.03
N SER A 247 12.97 -13.37 11.56
CA SER A 247 14.23 -14.11 11.51
C SER A 247 14.12 -15.47 12.20
N GLY A 248 14.53 -16.53 11.50
CA GLY A 248 14.49 -17.91 12.01
C GLY A 248 13.10 -18.57 12.09
N GLN A 249 12.01 -17.84 11.78
CA GLN A 249 10.64 -18.38 11.86
C GLN A 249 10.21 -19.15 10.62
N PHE A 250 10.80 -18.84 9.47
CA PHE A 250 10.44 -19.41 8.17
C PHE A 250 11.64 -20.08 7.50
N GLY A 251 11.38 -20.95 6.53
CA GLY A 251 12.42 -21.57 5.72
C GLY A 251 13.26 -20.56 4.93
N LEU A 252 14.41 -20.99 4.43
CA LEU A 252 15.39 -20.09 3.81
C LEU A 252 14.78 -19.27 2.65
N ASN A 253 14.83 -17.94 2.77
CA ASN A 253 14.24 -16.97 1.83
C ASN A 253 12.71 -17.09 1.63
N ALA A 254 11.99 -17.82 2.49
CA ALA A 254 10.54 -17.82 2.53
C ALA A 254 10.03 -16.64 3.37
N THR A 255 8.92 -16.05 2.95
CA THR A 255 8.32 -14.88 3.60
C THR A 255 6.81 -14.87 3.35
N ILE A 256 6.05 -14.34 4.31
CA ILE A 256 4.62 -14.03 4.13
C ILE A 256 4.39 -12.61 3.57
N GLU A 257 5.42 -11.77 3.50
CA GLU A 257 5.32 -10.42 2.93
C GLU A 257 4.97 -10.48 1.44
N GLY A 258 3.99 -9.68 1.02
CA GLY A 258 3.52 -9.69 -0.37
C GLY A 258 2.22 -8.95 -0.61
N ILE A 259 1.84 -8.91 -1.89
CA ILE A 259 0.55 -8.41 -2.36
C ILE A 259 -0.25 -9.61 -2.83
N TYR A 260 -1.40 -9.87 -2.20
CA TYR A 260 -2.25 -11.02 -2.48
C TYR A 260 -3.54 -10.52 -3.14
N LEU A 261 -3.84 -10.95 -4.36
CA LEU A 261 -5.06 -10.55 -5.08
C LEU A 261 -6.25 -11.39 -4.62
N LYS A 262 -7.42 -10.78 -4.37
CA LYS A 262 -8.63 -11.53 -4.02
C LYS A 262 -9.10 -12.37 -5.21
N THR A 263 -9.22 -13.68 -5.02
CA THR A 263 -9.64 -14.64 -6.06
C THR A 263 -11.02 -15.23 -5.81
N LYS A 264 -11.51 -15.21 -4.56
CA LYS A 264 -12.84 -15.63 -4.13
C LYS A 264 -13.32 -14.73 -2.98
#